data_AF-A0A453NAW5-F1
#
_entry.id   AF-A0A453NAW5-F1
#
_cell.length_a   1.000
_cell.length_b   1.000
_cell.length_c   1.000
_cell.angle_alpha   90.00
_cell.angle_beta   90.00
_cell.angle_gamma   90.00
#
_symmetry.space_group_name_H-M   'P 1'
#
loop_
_entity.id
_entity.type
_entity.pdbx_description
1 polymer ?
#
loop_
_entity_poly.entity_id
_entity_poly.type
_entity_poly.pdbx_seq_one_letter_code
_entity_poly.pdbx_strand_id
1 'polypeptide(L)'
;QESVEATAEVSKTFDEKIRKYCDVTLMSLAYAGTGNVLKVQKLLGICSQHLEKGETHQGPAVLGIALIAMSEELGAEMAVRSLERLLQYGEQNIRRAVPLALGILCISNPKVNVMDTLSRLSHDA
;
A
#
# COMPACT_ATOMS: atom_id res chain seq x y z
N GLN A 1 -10.57 -14.66 2.76
CA GLN A 1 -9.37 -15.15 2.04
C GLN A 1 -9.74 -16.13 0.92
N GLU A 2 -10.55 -17.17 1.16
CA GLU A 2 -10.92 -18.16 0.13
C GLU A 2 -11.69 -17.62 -1.09
N SER A 3 -12.56 -16.62 -0.93
CA SER A 3 -13.33 -16.04 -2.06
C SER A 3 -12.45 -15.27 -3.09
N VAL A 4 -11.22 -14.95 -2.72
CA VAL A 4 -10.33 -14.14 -3.57
C VAL A 4 -9.67 -14.97 -4.65
N GLU A 5 -9.50 -16.29 -4.47
CA GLU A 5 -8.95 -17.16 -5.51
C GLU A 5 -9.87 -17.25 -6.74
N ALA A 6 -11.17 -17.38 -6.52
CA ALA A 6 -12.16 -17.35 -7.61
C ALA A 6 -12.15 -16.01 -8.36
N THR A 7 -11.99 -14.91 -7.62
CA THR A 7 -11.95 -13.56 -8.21
C THR A 7 -10.62 -13.27 -8.93
N ALA A 8 -9.51 -13.84 -8.44
CA ALA A 8 -8.20 -13.76 -9.09
C ALA A 8 -8.17 -14.54 -10.41
N GLU A 9 -8.90 -15.66 -10.50
CA GLU A 9 -9.04 -16.41 -11.75
C GLU A 9 -9.73 -15.57 -12.83
N VAL A 10 -10.80 -14.85 -12.47
CA VAL A 10 -11.49 -13.92 -13.38
C VAL A 10 -10.54 -12.81 -13.83
N SER A 11 -9.66 -12.33 -12.94
CA SER A 11 -8.70 -11.29 -13.30
C SER A 11 -7.70 -11.70 -14.39
N LYS A 12 -7.51 -13.00 -14.64
CA LYS A 12 -6.62 -13.49 -15.72
C LYS A 12 -7.18 -13.22 -17.11
N THR A 13 -8.47 -12.90 -17.22
CA THR A 13 -9.12 -12.58 -18.50
C THR A 13 -8.80 -11.16 -19.00
N PHE A 14 -8.24 -10.29 -18.14
CA PHE A 14 -7.85 -8.93 -18.51
C PHE A 14 -6.43 -8.85 -19.09
N ASP A 15 -6.17 -7.77 -19.82
CA ASP A 15 -4.82 -7.38 -20.26
C ASP A 15 -3.82 -7.30 -19.10
N GLU A 16 -2.55 -7.58 -19.38
CA GLU A 16 -1.51 -7.78 -18.37
C GLU A 16 -1.40 -6.62 -17.36
N LYS A 17 -1.53 -5.36 -17.81
CA LYS A 17 -1.45 -4.17 -16.95
C LYS A 17 -2.64 -4.07 -15.99
N ILE A 18 -3.85 -4.34 -16.48
CA ILE A 18 -5.08 -4.31 -15.69
C ILE A 18 -5.09 -5.49 -14.72
N ARG A 19 -4.67 -6.67 -15.18
CA ARG A 19 -4.52 -7.86 -14.34
C ARG A 19 -3.61 -7.62 -13.14
N LYS A 20 -2.42 -7.03 -13.33
CA LYS A 20 -1.51 -6.71 -12.21
C LYS A 20 -2.15 -5.74 -11.22
N TYR A 21 -2.84 -4.72 -11.70
CA TYR A 21 -3.55 -3.75 -10.85
C TYR A 21 -4.67 -4.40 -10.03
N CYS A 22 -5.50 -5.22 -10.68
CA CYS A 22 -6.60 -5.95 -10.05
C CYS A 22 -6.08 -6.97 -9.04
N ASP A 23 -5.03 -7.73 -9.36
CA ASP A 23 -4.43 -8.72 -8.46
C ASP A 23 -3.90 -8.07 -7.17
N VAL A 24 -3.16 -6.95 -7.31
CA VAL A 24 -2.67 -6.21 -6.15
C VAL A 24 -3.83 -5.68 -5.30
N THR A 25 -4.86 -5.09 -5.93
CA THR A 25 -6.01 -4.55 -5.22
C THR A 25 -6.80 -5.63 -4.49
N LEU A 26 -7.06 -6.75 -5.15
CA LEU A 26 -7.75 -7.90 -4.58
C LEU A 26 -6.95 -8.50 -3.41
N MET A 27 -5.63 -8.66 -3.56
CA MET A 27 -4.77 -9.11 -2.46
C MET A 27 -4.80 -8.13 -1.28
N SER A 28 -4.70 -6.82 -1.51
CA SER A 28 -4.74 -5.80 -0.46
C SER A 28 -6.03 -5.86 0.37
N LEU A 29 -7.18 -6.04 -0.28
CA LEU A 29 -8.47 -6.13 0.39
C LEU A 29 -8.72 -7.51 1.04
N ALA A 30 -8.26 -8.58 0.41
CA ALA A 30 -8.40 -9.95 0.92
C ALA A 30 -7.72 -10.19 2.26
N TYR A 31 -6.62 -9.47 2.49
CA TYR A 31 -5.76 -9.60 3.67
C TYR A 31 -5.81 -8.36 4.58
N ALA A 32 -6.75 -7.45 4.34
CA ALA A 32 -6.93 -6.26 5.19
C ALA A 32 -7.18 -6.68 6.65
N GLY A 33 -6.45 -6.06 7.59
CA GLY A 33 -6.56 -6.33 9.02
C GLY A 33 -6.11 -7.72 9.47
N THR A 34 -5.38 -8.48 8.64
CA THR A 34 -4.90 -9.83 9.01
C THR A 34 -3.50 -9.86 9.59
N GLY A 35 -2.72 -8.77 9.51
CA GLY A 35 -1.35 -8.76 10.02
C GLY A 35 -0.35 -9.64 9.24
N ASN A 36 -0.73 -10.14 8.05
CA ASN A 36 0.10 -11.11 7.34
C ASN A 36 1.39 -10.48 6.77
N VAL A 37 2.51 -10.69 7.47
CA VAL A 37 3.83 -10.14 7.13
C VAL A 37 4.32 -10.55 5.74
N LEU A 38 4.04 -11.79 5.30
CA LEU A 38 4.47 -12.26 3.98
C LEU A 38 3.78 -11.47 2.86
N LYS A 39 2.51 -11.09 3.05
CA LYS A 39 1.79 -10.26 2.09
C LYS A 39 2.29 -8.83 2.09
N VAL A 40 2.59 -8.27 3.26
CA VAL A 40 3.24 -6.95 3.37
C VAL A 40 4.59 -6.94 2.65
N GLN A 41 5.42 -7.95 2.84
CA GLN A 41 6.71 -8.08 2.14
C GLN A 41 6.55 -8.20 0.63
N LYS A 42 5.56 -8.97 0.14
CA LYS A 42 5.25 -9.07 -1.28
C LYS A 42 4.89 -7.70 -1.86
N LEU A 43 4.04 -6.93 -1.18
CA LEU A 43 3.65 -5.58 -1.60
C LEU A 43 4.82 -4.60 -1.58
N LEU A 44 5.70 -4.67 -0.56
CA LEU A 44 6.93 -3.87 -0.51
C LEU A 44 7.87 -4.20 -1.67
N GLY A 45 7.97 -5.47 -2.06
CA GLY A 45 8.74 -5.88 -3.24
C GLY A 45 8.20 -5.25 -4.53
N ILE A 46 6.88 -5.17 -4.68
CA ILE A 46 6.22 -4.50 -5.82
C ILE A 46 6.52 -2.99 -5.82
N CYS A 47 6.48 -2.35 -4.64
CA CYS A 47 6.83 -0.94 -4.49
C CYS A 47 8.32 -0.63 -4.74
N SER A 48 9.20 -1.63 -4.69
CA SER A 48 10.64 -1.46 -4.94
C SER A 48 11.04 -1.60 -6.42
N GLN A 49 10.15 -2.09 -7.27
CA GLN A 49 10.42 -2.22 -8.71
C GLN A 49 10.26 -0.86 -9.39
N HIS A 50 11.08 -0.55 -10.40
CA HIS A 50 10.85 0.64 -11.22
C HIS A 50 9.77 0.31 -12.24
N LEU A 51 8.70 1.10 -12.28
CA LEU A 51 7.62 0.86 -13.23
C LEU A 51 7.99 1.41 -14.60
N GLU A 52 7.65 0.64 -15.64
CA GLU A 52 7.60 1.20 -16.98
C GLU A 52 6.40 2.16 -17.13
N LYS A 53 6.52 3.16 -18.00
CA LYS A 53 5.46 4.17 -18.23
C LYS A 53 4.12 3.49 -18.54
N GLY A 54 3.14 3.68 -17.65
CA GLY A 54 1.77 3.22 -17.81
C GLY A 54 1.35 2.07 -16.89
N GLU A 55 2.23 1.58 -16.03
CA GLU A 55 1.81 0.71 -14.93
C GLU A 55 1.42 1.57 -13.70
N THR A 56 0.28 1.28 -13.07
CA THR A 56 -0.26 2.06 -11.93
C THR A 56 -0.48 1.21 -10.67
N HIS A 57 -0.03 -0.05 -10.69
CA HIS A 57 -0.31 -1.04 -9.66
C HIS A 57 0.46 -0.82 -8.34
N GLN A 58 1.45 0.09 -8.32
CA GLN A 58 2.16 0.47 -7.10
C GLN A 58 1.32 1.32 -6.14
N GLY A 59 0.43 2.17 -6.64
CA GLY A 59 -0.47 2.95 -5.77
C GLY A 59 -1.31 2.05 -4.86
N PRO A 60 -2.05 1.07 -5.41
CA PRO A 60 -2.76 0.06 -4.62
C PRO A 60 -1.86 -0.79 -3.72
N ALA A 61 -0.60 -1.01 -4.08
CA ALA A 61 0.34 -1.76 -3.23
C ALA A 61 0.69 -0.96 -1.95
N VAL A 62 0.93 0.34 -2.08
CA VAL A 62 1.18 1.24 -0.94
C VAL A 62 -0.03 1.28 0.00
N LEU A 63 -1.24 1.39 -0.55
CA LEU A 63 -2.48 1.35 0.23
C LEU A 63 -2.71 -0.02 0.87
N GLY A 64 -2.34 -1.10 0.18
CA GLY A 64 -2.41 -2.46 0.71
C GLY A 64 -1.55 -2.69 1.94
N ILE A 65 -0.34 -2.13 1.97
CA ILE A 65 0.54 -2.20 3.14
C ILE A 65 -0.17 -1.61 4.37
N ALA A 66 -0.80 -0.44 4.21
CA ALA A 66 -1.58 0.18 5.27
C ALA A 66 -2.79 -0.67 5.70
N LEU A 67 -3.56 -1.18 4.74
CA LEU A 67 -4.76 -1.98 5.02
C LEU A 67 -4.44 -3.30 5.75
N ILE A 68 -3.38 -3.99 5.38
CA ILE A 68 -3.00 -5.26 6.03
C ILE A 68 -2.51 -5.02 7.47
N ALA A 69 -1.80 -3.91 7.69
CA ALA A 69 -1.19 -3.56 8.98
C ALA A 69 -2.12 -2.81 9.94
N MET A 70 -3.33 -2.42 9.53
CA MET A 70 -4.24 -1.56 10.32
C MET A 70 -4.74 -2.19 11.63
N SER A 71 -4.74 -3.51 11.75
CA SER A 71 -5.26 -4.22 12.93
C SER A 71 -4.22 -4.56 13.99
N GLU A 72 -2.93 -4.34 13.71
CA GLU A 72 -1.83 -4.72 14.59
C GLU A 72 -0.96 -3.51 14.92
N GLU A 73 -0.73 -3.28 16.22
CA GLU A 73 0.04 -2.13 16.67
C GLU A 73 1.50 -2.19 16.21
N LEU A 74 2.15 -3.35 16.35
CA LEU A 74 3.53 -3.56 15.85
C LEU A 74 3.61 -3.46 14.32
N GLY A 75 2.64 -4.06 13.61
CA GLY A 75 2.53 -4.00 12.16
C GLY A 75 2.38 -2.57 11.64
N ALA A 76 1.57 -1.77 12.32
CA ALA A 76 1.38 -0.36 11.99
C ALA A 76 2.67 0.45 12.17
N GLU A 77 3.45 0.24 13.23
CA GLU A 77 4.74 0.93 13.40
C GLU A 77 5.75 0.57 12.30
N MET A 78 5.80 -0.72 11.93
CA MET A 78 6.66 -1.20 10.85
C MET A 78 6.23 -0.65 9.49
N ALA A 79 4.91 -0.55 9.26
CA ALA A 79 4.34 0.03 8.04
C ALA A 79 4.68 1.52 7.92
N VAL A 80 4.55 2.31 9.00
CA VAL A 80 4.91 3.74 9.01
C VAL A 80 6.37 3.95 8.60
N ARG A 81 7.32 3.24 9.21
CA ARG A 81 8.75 3.33 8.85
C ARG A 81 9.02 2.94 7.39
N SER A 82 8.29 1.95 6.88
CA SER A 82 8.43 1.51 5.49
C SER A 82 7.87 2.54 4.51
N LEU A 83 6.74 3.16 4.85
CA LEU A 83 6.12 4.24 4.08
C LEU A 83 6.98 5.51 4.07
N GLU A 84 7.66 5.86 5.18
CA GLU A 84 8.61 6.98 5.22
C GLU A 84 9.78 6.80 4.24
N ARG A 85 10.33 5.58 4.13
CA ARG A 85 11.37 5.29 3.13
C ARG A 85 10.84 5.39 1.70
N LEU A 86 9.62 4.91 1.46
CA LEU A 86 8.96 5.05 0.17
C LEU A 86 8.65 6.52 -0.17
N LEU A 87 8.41 7.37 0.83
CA LEU A 87 8.24 8.81 0.63
C LEU A 87 9.55 9.51 0.23
N GLN A 88 10.67 9.10 0.82
CA GLN A 88 11.99 9.69 0.57
C GLN A 88 12.59 9.23 -0.76
N TYR A 89 12.45 7.95 -1.11
CA TYR A 89 13.15 7.34 -2.24
C TYR A 89 12.25 6.80 -3.36
N GLY A 90 10.92 6.83 -3.18
CA GLY A 90 9.97 6.31 -4.15
C GLY A 90 9.70 7.25 -5.33
N GLU A 91 9.20 6.69 -6.43
CA GLU A 91 8.74 7.45 -7.59
C GLU A 91 7.52 8.32 -7.28
N GLN A 92 7.21 9.29 -8.14
CA GLN A 92 6.13 10.25 -7.92
C GLN A 92 4.75 9.59 -7.68
N ASN A 93 4.50 8.45 -8.33
CA ASN A 93 3.26 7.67 -8.14
C ASN A 93 3.14 7.12 -6.71
N ILE A 94 4.24 6.58 -6.17
CA ILE A 94 4.31 6.05 -4.79
C ILE A 94 4.19 7.21 -3.79
N ARG A 95 4.96 8.29 -3.99
CA ARG A 95 4.99 9.45 -3.08
C ARG A 95 3.61 10.09 -2.89
N ARG A 96 2.75 10.09 -3.91
CA ARG A 96 1.37 10.58 -3.83
C ARG A 96 0.44 9.64 -3.05
N ALA A 97 0.68 8.34 -3.08
CA ALA A 97 -0.14 7.36 -2.37
C ALA A 97 0.23 7.22 -0.88
N VAL A 98 1.47 7.56 -0.50
CA VAL A 98 1.97 7.43 0.89
C VAL A 98 1.18 8.27 1.91
N PRO A 99 0.85 9.56 1.70
CA PRO A 99 0.07 10.34 2.66
C PRO A 99 -1.29 9.69 2.98
N LEU A 100 -1.95 9.13 1.96
CA LEU A 100 -3.23 8.45 2.14
C LEU A 100 -3.06 7.17 2.97
N ALA A 101 -2.00 6.38 2.71
CA ALA A 101 -1.68 5.19 3.49
C ALA A 101 -1.35 5.51 4.96
N LEU A 102 -0.60 6.58 5.22
CA LEU A 102 -0.30 7.05 6.58
C LEU A 102 -1.57 7.51 7.31
N GLY A 103 -2.50 8.17 6.61
CA GLY A 103 -3.80 8.56 7.16
C GLY A 103 -4.65 7.37 7.59
N ILE A 104 -4.67 6.30 6.79
CA ILE A 104 -5.39 5.06 7.13
C ILE A 104 -4.81 4.40 8.39
N LEU A 105 -3.48 4.33 8.51
CA LEU A 105 -2.82 3.73 9.69
C LEU A 105 -3.00 4.53 10.98
N CYS A 106 -3.09 5.86 10.88
CA CYS A 106 -3.10 6.74 12.04
C CYS A 106 -4.50 7.24 12.43
N ILE A 107 -5.58 6.70 11.85
CA ILE A 107 -6.96 7.18 12.08
C ILE A 107 -7.40 7.07 13.54
N SER A 108 -6.91 6.05 14.26
CA SER A 108 -7.23 5.80 15.68
C SER A 108 -6.05 6.02 16.63
N ASN A 109 -4.85 6.31 16.10
CA ASN A 109 -3.65 6.53 16.90
C ASN A 109 -2.88 7.76 16.36
N PRO A 110 -3.19 8.97 16.87
CA PRO A 110 -2.56 10.20 16.39
C PRO A 110 -1.12 10.28 16.89
N LYS A 111 -0.16 9.86 16.05
CA LYS A 111 1.27 10.07 16.28
C LYS A 111 1.68 11.43 15.73
N VAL A 112 2.18 12.31 16.61
CA VAL A 112 2.57 13.70 16.28
C VAL A 112 3.54 13.75 15.09
N ASN A 113 4.51 12.84 15.02
CA ASN A 113 5.48 12.77 13.93
C ASN A 113 4.83 12.54 12.54
N VAL A 114 3.79 11.70 12.48
CA VAL A 114 3.07 11.44 11.23
C VAL A 114 2.20 12.64 10.88
N MET A 115 1.59 13.29 11.87
CA MET A 115 0.78 14.50 11.67
C MET A 115 1.62 15.67 11.13
N ASP A 116 2.83 15.88 11.66
CA ASP A 116 3.76 16.91 11.15
C ASP A 116 4.21 16.60 9.72
N THR A 117 4.46 15.32 9.41
CA THR A 117 4.83 14.87 8.07
C THR A 117 3.70 15.09 7.07
N LEU A 118 2.47 14.72 7.44
CA LEU A 118 1.27 14.96 6.63
C LEU A 118 1.00 16.45 6.45
N SER A 119 1.20 17.27 7.48
CA SER A 119 1.03 18.72 7.40
C SER A 119 2.03 19.35 6.43
N ARG A 120 3.32 18.98 6.51
CA ARG A 120 4.34 19.44 5.56
C ARG A 120 4.00 19.06 4.12
N LEU A 121 3.64 17.80 3.87
CA LEU A 121 3.26 17.32 2.53
C LEU A 121 1.99 17.97 1.98
N SER A 122 1.08 18.43 2.85
CA SER A 122 -0.13 19.13 2.43
C SER A 122 0.16 20.56 1.93
N HIS A 123 1.28 21.16 2.36
CA HIS A 123 1.69 22.50 1.92
C HIS A 123 2.59 22.48 0.67
N ASP A 124 3.17 21.33 0.34
CA ASP A 124 4.09 21.14 -0.80
C ASP A 124 3.35 20.77 -2.12
N ALA A 125 2.02 20.83 -2.13
CA ALA A 125 1.16 20.45 -3.26
C ALA A 125 0.80 21.62 -4.19
#